data_AF-A0A1A8UD91-F1
#
_entry.id   AF-A0A1A8UD91-F1
#
_cell.length_a   1.000
_cell.length_b   1.000
_cell.length_c   1.000
_cell.angle_alpha   90.00
_cell.angle_beta   90.00
_cell.angle_gamma   90.00
#
_symmetry.space_group_name_H-M   'P 1'
#
loop_
_entity.id
_entity.type
_entity.pdbx_description
1 polymer ?
#
loop_
_entity_poly.entity_id
_entity_poly.type
_entity_poly.pdbx_seq_one_letter_code
_entity_poly.pdbx_strand_id
1 'polypeptide(L)'
;NEVECSGFEKSLTECHFNRDSVGCSHEEDAAVKCNVPAMGFNTRLRLSGGRNPSEGRVEVLAERNGSLVWGTVCSDSWGTMEAMVVCRQLGLGFANHAFQETWYWQGDSSSQAVVMSGVRCSGTEMTLDQCLHHGKHVICPNGGGRFAAGVSCTLTAPDLVLSAQVVEQTTYLEDRPLYALQCAQEERCLSTTSDNADPTSYRRLLRFSSQIHNNGLSDFRPRASPHSWVWHECHRHYHSMEVFTYYDLLSLNGTKVAEGHKASFCLEDTYCDEGIQKRYECANFGSQGITVGCWDTYRHDIDCQWIDITDVKPGDYILQVVINPNYEVAESDYTNNVMKCRSRYDGHRIWTYNCHIGGTLSSDV
;
A
#
# COMPACT_ATOMS: atom_id res chain seq x y z
N ASN A 1 5.94 17.41 -23.55
CA ASN A 1 4.59 17.69 -24.05
C ASN A 1 4.59 17.60 -25.58
N GLU A 2 3.47 17.37 -26.23
CA GLU A 2 3.32 17.40 -27.70
C GLU A 2 4.37 16.53 -28.41
N VAL A 3 4.41 15.23 -28.08
CA VAL A 3 5.40 14.30 -28.64
C VAL A 3 5.03 13.93 -30.07
N GLU A 4 5.95 14.17 -31.00
CA GLU A 4 5.82 13.86 -32.42
C GLU A 4 6.96 12.93 -32.85
N CYS A 5 6.64 11.64 -32.97
CA CYS A 5 7.58 10.62 -33.44
C CYS A 5 7.40 10.36 -34.95
N SER A 6 8.50 10.13 -35.66
CA SER A 6 8.48 9.63 -37.05
C SER A 6 8.09 8.16 -37.14
N GLY A 7 8.28 7.40 -36.06
CA GLY A 7 8.02 5.96 -35.97
C GLY A 7 9.27 5.09 -36.15
N PHE A 8 10.44 5.69 -36.33
CA PHE A 8 11.73 4.98 -36.50
C PHE A 8 12.69 5.18 -35.32
N GLU A 9 12.35 6.05 -34.38
CA GLU A 9 13.08 6.27 -33.14
C GLU A 9 13.14 4.99 -32.31
N LYS A 10 14.25 4.77 -31.61
CA LYS A 10 14.40 3.59 -30.73
C LYS A 10 13.87 3.84 -29.33
N SER A 11 13.68 5.10 -28.97
CA SER A 11 13.19 5.55 -27.67
C SER A 11 12.30 6.77 -27.85
N LEU A 12 11.28 6.90 -26.99
CA LEU A 12 10.42 8.08 -26.95
C LEU A 12 11.22 9.37 -26.70
N THR A 13 12.35 9.27 -25.98
CA THR A 13 13.25 10.40 -25.70
C THR A 13 13.98 10.94 -26.94
N GLU A 14 13.96 10.21 -28.05
CA GLU A 14 14.54 10.65 -29.34
C GLU A 14 13.52 11.37 -30.23
N CYS A 15 12.22 11.29 -29.91
CA CYS A 15 11.17 11.96 -30.68
C CYS A 15 11.25 13.48 -30.50
N HIS A 16 10.68 14.23 -31.44
CA HIS A 16 10.47 15.66 -31.24
C HIS A 16 9.41 15.87 -30.16
N PHE A 17 9.60 16.87 -29.30
CA PHE A 17 8.61 17.24 -28.31
C PHE A 17 8.76 18.72 -27.92
N ASN A 18 7.66 19.33 -27.51
CA ASN A 18 7.67 20.67 -26.94
C ASN A 18 8.18 20.62 -25.49
N ARG A 19 9.18 21.46 -25.21
CA ARG A 19 9.83 21.59 -23.89
C ARG A 19 9.03 22.41 -22.91
N ASP A 20 8.17 23.30 -23.40
CA ASP A 20 7.30 24.09 -22.56
C ASP A 20 6.10 23.21 -22.15
N SER A 21 6.03 22.87 -20.87
CA SER A 21 4.91 22.13 -20.27
C SER A 21 3.95 23.06 -19.52
N VAL A 22 3.97 24.37 -19.85
CA VAL A 22 3.14 25.37 -19.21
C VAL A 22 1.69 25.12 -19.60
N GLY A 23 0.84 24.82 -18.61
CA GLY A 23 -0.58 24.54 -18.80
C GLY A 23 -0.94 23.04 -18.79
N CYS A 24 0.04 22.14 -18.78
CA CYS A 24 -0.23 20.72 -18.59
C CYS A 24 -0.47 20.39 -17.11
N SER A 25 -1.43 19.51 -16.85
CA SER A 25 -1.68 18.90 -15.54
C SER A 25 -1.53 17.38 -15.61
N HIS A 26 -1.52 16.72 -14.45
CA HIS A 26 -1.48 15.26 -14.38
C HIS A 26 -2.74 14.56 -14.90
N GLU A 27 -3.83 15.32 -15.14
CA GLU A 27 -5.02 14.79 -15.83
C GLU A 27 -4.77 14.54 -17.32
N GLU A 28 -3.72 15.12 -17.88
CA GLU A 28 -3.33 15.02 -19.30
C GLU A 28 -2.19 14.02 -19.53
N ASP A 29 -1.82 13.23 -18.52
CA ASP A 29 -0.74 12.24 -18.62
C ASP A 29 -1.06 11.19 -19.71
N ALA A 30 -0.16 11.07 -20.68
CA ALA A 30 -0.35 10.20 -21.84
C ALA A 30 -0.10 8.73 -21.49
N ALA A 31 -0.96 7.83 -21.99
CA ALA A 31 -0.87 6.39 -21.76
C ALA A 31 -0.91 5.57 -23.07
N VAL A 32 -0.36 4.36 -23.04
CA VAL A 32 -0.37 3.41 -24.17
C VAL A 32 -0.85 2.02 -23.75
N LYS A 33 -1.56 1.33 -24.64
CA LYS A 33 -1.92 -0.09 -24.49
C LYS A 33 -1.29 -0.91 -25.61
N CYS A 34 -0.19 -1.58 -25.30
CA CYS A 34 0.54 -2.40 -26.25
C CYS A 34 -0.16 -3.74 -26.52
N ASN A 35 0.00 -4.28 -27.73
CA ASN A 35 -0.39 -5.65 -28.04
C ASN A 35 0.67 -6.62 -27.51
N VAL A 36 0.35 -7.32 -26.42
CA VAL A 36 1.21 -8.35 -25.83
C VAL A 36 0.68 -9.73 -26.26
N PRO A 37 1.52 -10.65 -26.77
CA PRO A 37 1.07 -11.97 -27.18
C PRO A 37 0.51 -12.76 -25.98
N ALA A 38 -0.57 -13.51 -26.22
CA ALA A 38 -1.14 -14.39 -25.20
C ALA A 38 -0.15 -15.53 -24.91
N MET A 39 0.46 -15.50 -23.72
CA MET A 39 1.53 -16.44 -23.34
C MET A 39 1.03 -17.85 -22.97
N GLY A 40 -0.28 -18.11 -22.98
CA GLY A 40 -0.86 -19.44 -22.72
C GLY A 40 -0.70 -19.96 -21.27
N PHE A 41 -0.34 -19.08 -20.33
CA PHE A 41 -0.06 -19.44 -18.93
C PHE A 41 -1.30 -19.83 -18.11
N ASN A 42 -2.50 -19.63 -18.64
CA ASN A 42 -3.78 -19.95 -18.00
C ASN A 42 -4.14 -21.46 -18.05
N THR A 43 -3.34 -22.30 -18.71
CA THR A 43 -3.64 -23.74 -18.84
C THR A 43 -3.38 -24.55 -17.57
N ARG A 44 -2.56 -24.01 -16.64
CA ARG A 44 -2.18 -24.67 -15.39
C ARG A 44 -2.78 -24.04 -14.13
N LEU A 45 -3.60 -23.01 -14.28
CA LEU A 45 -4.24 -22.30 -13.18
C LEU A 45 -5.67 -21.94 -13.56
N ARG A 46 -6.62 -22.12 -12.64
CA ARG A 46 -8.02 -21.69 -12.83
C ARG A 46 -8.63 -21.15 -11.54
N LEU A 47 -9.68 -20.37 -11.69
CA LEU A 47 -10.60 -20.04 -10.59
C LEU A 47 -11.75 -21.04 -10.63
N SER A 48 -12.06 -21.63 -9.47
CA SER A 48 -13.19 -22.54 -9.31
C SER A 48 -14.15 -22.01 -8.24
N GLY A 49 -15.45 -22.18 -8.49
CA GLY A 49 -16.49 -21.56 -7.69
C GLY A 49 -16.68 -20.09 -8.07
N GLY A 50 -16.85 -19.22 -7.07
CA GLY A 50 -17.12 -17.81 -7.33
C GLY A 50 -18.58 -17.52 -7.67
N ARG A 51 -19.02 -16.27 -7.44
CA ARG A 51 -20.30 -15.77 -7.97
C ARG A 51 -20.16 -15.25 -9.40
N ASN A 52 -18.95 -14.93 -9.82
CA ASN A 52 -18.62 -14.41 -11.14
C ASN A 52 -17.26 -14.99 -11.62
N PRO A 53 -16.93 -14.88 -12.92
CA PRO A 53 -15.69 -15.43 -13.47
C PRO A 53 -14.39 -14.79 -12.96
N SER A 54 -14.47 -13.63 -12.32
CA SER A 54 -13.33 -12.88 -11.80
C SER A 54 -13.02 -13.18 -10.34
N GLU A 55 -13.77 -14.09 -9.70
CA GLU A 55 -13.49 -14.49 -8.33
C GLU A 55 -13.60 -16.01 -8.18
N GLY A 56 -12.87 -16.55 -7.20
CA GLY A 56 -12.98 -17.95 -6.86
C GLY A 56 -11.78 -18.48 -6.12
N ARG A 57 -11.87 -19.76 -5.78
CA ARG A 57 -10.77 -20.52 -5.20
C ARG A 57 -9.71 -20.76 -6.28
N VAL A 58 -8.44 -20.53 -5.92
CA VAL A 58 -7.32 -20.76 -6.82
C VAL A 58 -7.00 -22.25 -6.86
N GLU A 59 -7.11 -22.82 -8.07
CA GLU A 59 -6.73 -24.20 -8.33
C GLU A 59 -5.59 -24.26 -9.34
N VAL A 60 -4.60 -25.10 -9.06
CA VAL A 60 -3.45 -25.31 -9.94
C VAL A 60 -3.37 -26.76 -10.39
N LEU A 61 -2.92 -26.97 -11.62
CA LEU A 61 -2.76 -28.29 -12.22
C LEU A 61 -1.39 -28.85 -11.82
N ALA A 62 -1.38 -29.87 -10.97
CA ALA A 62 -0.16 -30.49 -10.45
C ALA A 62 -0.08 -31.96 -10.87
N GLU A 63 1.14 -32.48 -11.01
CA GLU A 63 1.37 -33.90 -11.25
C GLU A 63 1.37 -34.66 -9.92
N ARG A 64 0.49 -35.65 -9.78
CA ARG A 64 0.41 -36.54 -8.61
C ARG A 64 0.30 -37.98 -9.07
N ASN A 65 1.24 -38.82 -8.64
CA ASN A 65 1.30 -40.24 -8.99
C ASN A 65 1.25 -40.51 -10.51
N GLY A 66 1.89 -39.65 -11.32
CA GLY A 66 1.94 -39.79 -12.79
C GLY A 66 0.69 -39.30 -13.54
N SER A 67 -0.30 -38.75 -12.83
CA SER A 67 -1.50 -38.14 -13.42
C SER A 67 -1.57 -36.66 -13.08
N LEU A 68 -2.06 -35.84 -14.02
CA LEU A 68 -2.35 -34.43 -13.76
C LEU A 68 -3.67 -34.30 -13.00
N VAL A 69 -3.63 -33.63 -11.86
CA VAL A 69 -4.79 -33.41 -10.99
C VAL A 69 -4.88 -31.93 -10.63
N TRP A 70 -6.11 -31.41 -10.58
CA TRP A 70 -6.37 -30.10 -10.01
C TRP A 70 -6.33 -30.19 -8.49
N GLY A 71 -5.67 -29.22 -7.86
CA GLY A 71 -5.66 -29.08 -6.41
C GLY A 71 -5.63 -27.62 -5.98
N THR A 72 -5.81 -27.40 -4.68
CA THR A 72 -5.82 -26.06 -4.09
C THR A 72 -4.43 -25.56 -3.72
N VAL A 73 -4.33 -24.25 -3.52
CA VAL A 73 -3.16 -23.59 -2.95
C VAL A 73 -3.41 -23.34 -1.45
N CYS A 74 -2.40 -23.58 -0.63
CA CYS A 74 -2.42 -23.28 0.81
C CYS A 74 -2.66 -21.79 1.03
N SER A 75 -3.56 -21.43 1.94
CA SER A 75 -3.85 -20.04 2.27
C SER A 75 -2.93 -19.42 3.32
N ASP A 76 -2.03 -20.19 3.93
CA ASP A 76 -1.09 -19.67 4.93
C ASP A 76 -0.22 -18.58 4.31
N SER A 77 -0.30 -17.36 4.87
CA SER A 77 0.36 -16.15 4.36
C SER A 77 -0.07 -15.69 2.97
N TRP A 78 -1.22 -16.16 2.46
CA TRP A 78 -1.76 -15.71 1.18
C TRP A 78 -2.24 -14.25 1.27
N GLY A 79 -1.67 -13.39 0.44
CA GLY A 79 -1.92 -11.95 0.46
C GLY A 79 -2.20 -11.35 -0.92
N THR A 80 -2.23 -10.02 -0.95
CA THR A 80 -2.56 -9.22 -2.13
C THR A 80 -1.55 -9.42 -3.26
N MET A 81 -0.27 -9.59 -2.94
CA MET A 81 0.79 -9.77 -3.94
C MET A 81 0.63 -11.09 -4.71
N GLU A 82 0.30 -12.19 -4.03
CA GLU A 82 -0.02 -13.45 -4.69
C GLU A 82 -1.27 -13.33 -5.55
N ALA A 83 -2.31 -12.66 -5.04
CA ALA A 83 -3.53 -12.43 -5.79
C ALA A 83 -3.29 -11.60 -7.06
N MET A 84 -2.40 -10.61 -7.01
CA MET A 84 -2.02 -9.79 -8.18
C MET A 84 -1.41 -10.66 -9.28
N VAL A 85 -0.50 -11.58 -8.91
CA VAL A 85 0.10 -12.53 -9.85
C VAL A 85 -0.97 -13.43 -10.47
N VAL A 86 -1.92 -13.95 -9.67
CA VAL A 86 -3.02 -14.80 -10.17
C VAL A 86 -3.92 -14.04 -11.14
N CYS A 87 -4.40 -12.85 -10.76
CA CYS A 87 -5.29 -12.04 -11.60
C CYS A 87 -4.62 -11.65 -12.92
N ARG A 88 -3.33 -11.29 -12.88
CA ARG A 88 -2.55 -11.00 -14.09
C ARG A 88 -2.31 -12.24 -14.95
N GLN A 89 -1.95 -13.39 -14.35
CA GLN A 89 -1.71 -14.64 -15.07
C GLN A 89 -2.97 -15.09 -15.84
N LEU A 90 -4.16 -14.85 -15.28
CA LEU A 90 -5.44 -15.16 -15.91
C LEU A 90 -5.94 -14.07 -16.88
N GLY A 91 -5.26 -12.93 -16.96
CA GLY A 91 -5.70 -11.80 -17.79
C GLY A 91 -6.94 -11.08 -17.26
N LEU A 92 -7.18 -11.14 -15.95
CA LEU A 92 -8.34 -10.56 -15.26
C LEU A 92 -8.06 -9.18 -14.64
N GLY A 93 -6.88 -8.62 -14.87
CA GLY A 93 -6.46 -7.30 -14.36
C GLY A 93 -5.73 -7.39 -13.02
N PHE A 94 -6.10 -6.49 -12.11
CA PHE A 94 -5.56 -6.37 -10.76
C PHE A 94 -6.30 -7.28 -9.77
N ALA A 95 -5.67 -7.55 -8.62
CA ALA A 95 -6.39 -8.10 -7.49
C ALA A 95 -7.31 -7.04 -6.90
N ASN A 96 -8.49 -7.46 -6.49
CA ASN A 96 -9.38 -6.69 -5.61
C ASN A 96 -9.24 -7.20 -4.17
N HIS A 97 -9.29 -8.53 -3.99
CA HIS A 97 -9.18 -9.17 -2.67
C HIS A 97 -8.39 -10.48 -2.74
N ALA A 98 -7.62 -10.73 -1.68
CA ALA A 98 -7.00 -12.02 -1.38
C ALA A 98 -7.72 -12.69 -0.21
N PHE A 99 -8.16 -13.93 -0.40
CA PHE A 99 -8.91 -14.68 0.60
C PHE A 99 -8.09 -15.85 1.12
N GLN A 100 -8.02 -15.98 2.45
CA GLN A 100 -7.40 -17.13 3.12
C GLN A 100 -8.42 -18.23 3.47
N GLU A 101 -9.70 -17.91 3.38
CA GLU A 101 -10.81 -18.83 3.61
C GLU A 101 -11.80 -18.76 2.45
N THR A 102 -12.13 -19.93 1.89
CA THR A 102 -12.95 -20.03 0.67
C THR A 102 -14.08 -21.06 0.80
N TRP A 103 -14.46 -21.39 2.04
CA TRP A 103 -15.47 -22.42 2.32
C TRP A 103 -16.84 -22.14 1.68
N TYR A 104 -17.15 -20.87 1.39
CA TYR A 104 -18.41 -20.43 0.80
C TYR A 104 -18.47 -20.58 -0.73
N TRP A 105 -17.33 -20.77 -1.40
CA TRP A 105 -17.30 -21.10 -2.82
C TRP A 105 -17.41 -22.61 -3.02
N GLN A 106 -18.56 -23.03 -3.53
CA GLN A 106 -18.73 -24.39 -4.01
C GLN A 106 -17.77 -24.62 -5.18
N GLY A 107 -16.97 -25.66 -5.11
CA GLY A 107 -16.23 -26.12 -6.27
C GLY A 107 -16.15 -27.63 -6.28
N ASP A 108 -15.40 -28.15 -7.23
CA ASP A 108 -15.30 -29.58 -7.44
C ASP A 108 -14.74 -30.27 -6.17
N SER A 109 -15.44 -31.28 -5.66
CA SER A 109 -14.98 -32.05 -4.51
C SER A 109 -13.70 -32.83 -4.80
N SER A 110 -13.40 -33.08 -6.07
CA SER A 110 -12.20 -33.77 -6.52
C SER A 110 -10.91 -32.95 -6.37
N SER A 111 -11.00 -31.62 -6.24
CA SER A 111 -9.84 -30.70 -6.19
C SER A 111 -9.49 -30.21 -4.78
N GLN A 112 -10.03 -30.81 -3.71
CA GLN A 112 -9.84 -30.30 -2.34
C GLN A 112 -8.42 -30.43 -1.78
N ALA A 113 -7.58 -31.29 -2.36
CA ALA A 113 -6.23 -31.54 -1.88
C ALA A 113 -5.33 -30.34 -2.16
N VAL A 114 -4.56 -29.92 -1.15
CA VAL A 114 -3.54 -28.89 -1.31
C VAL A 114 -2.38 -29.45 -2.12
N VAL A 115 -2.00 -28.77 -3.19
CA VAL A 115 -0.91 -29.18 -4.09
C VAL A 115 0.22 -28.15 -4.17
N MET A 116 0.02 -26.95 -3.63
CA MET A 116 1.02 -25.88 -3.58
C MET A 116 0.94 -25.16 -2.23
N SER A 117 2.08 -24.79 -1.65
CA SER A 117 2.14 -24.14 -0.33
C SER A 117 3.33 -23.21 -0.18
N GLY A 118 3.26 -22.30 0.80
CA GLY A 118 4.33 -21.34 1.10
C GLY A 118 4.56 -20.33 -0.03
N VAL A 119 3.51 -20.02 -0.79
CA VAL A 119 3.60 -19.11 -1.93
C VAL A 119 3.86 -17.69 -1.43
N ARG A 120 4.93 -17.09 -1.92
CA ARG A 120 5.34 -15.71 -1.62
C ARG A 120 5.81 -15.05 -2.91
N CYS A 121 5.04 -14.09 -3.39
CA CYS A 121 5.31 -13.35 -4.61
C CYS A 121 5.92 -11.98 -4.29
N SER A 122 6.83 -11.53 -5.15
CA SER A 122 7.31 -10.15 -5.20
C SER A 122 6.31 -9.22 -5.88
N GLY A 123 5.36 -9.77 -6.66
CA GLY A 123 4.35 -9.03 -7.41
C GLY A 123 4.68 -8.83 -8.88
N THR A 124 5.90 -9.17 -9.31
CA THR A 124 6.38 -9.03 -10.71
C THR A 124 6.30 -10.33 -11.50
N GLU A 125 6.05 -11.45 -10.84
CA GLU A 125 6.02 -12.78 -11.46
C GLU A 125 4.93 -12.88 -12.53
N MET A 126 5.21 -13.55 -13.64
CA MET A 126 4.22 -13.72 -14.71
C MET A 126 3.27 -14.88 -14.44
N THR A 127 3.68 -15.83 -13.59
CA THR A 127 2.88 -16.98 -13.17
C THR A 127 3.10 -17.29 -11.70
N LEU A 128 2.09 -17.89 -11.06
CA LEU A 128 2.15 -18.25 -9.64
C LEU A 128 3.29 -19.25 -9.33
N ASP A 129 3.63 -20.11 -10.29
CA ASP A 129 4.71 -21.10 -10.20
C ASP A 129 6.12 -20.47 -10.20
N GLN A 130 6.25 -19.18 -10.57
CA GLN A 130 7.51 -18.43 -10.50
C GLN A 130 7.74 -17.77 -9.14
N CYS A 131 6.70 -17.64 -8.32
CA CYS A 131 6.83 -17.10 -6.97
C CYS A 131 7.67 -18.05 -6.10
N LEU A 132 8.19 -17.57 -4.98
CA LEU A 132 8.82 -18.46 -4.01
C LEU A 132 7.75 -19.41 -3.45
N HIS A 133 7.97 -20.73 -3.49
CA HIS A 133 7.07 -21.73 -2.91
C HIS A 133 7.84 -22.99 -2.49
N HIS A 134 7.24 -23.87 -1.67
CA HIS A 134 7.90 -25.06 -1.12
C HIS A 134 8.18 -26.19 -2.15
N GLY A 135 7.93 -25.96 -3.44
CA GLY A 135 8.09 -26.98 -4.49
C GLY A 135 7.21 -28.22 -4.27
N LYS A 136 7.82 -29.40 -4.34
CA LYS A 136 7.12 -30.71 -4.19
C LYS A 136 6.72 -31.02 -2.74
N HIS A 137 7.35 -30.40 -1.75
CA HIS A 137 7.01 -30.63 -0.34
C HIS A 137 5.92 -29.64 0.06
N VAL A 138 4.68 -30.13 0.15
CA VAL A 138 3.53 -29.31 0.57
C VAL A 138 3.45 -29.33 2.10
N ILE A 139 3.59 -28.16 2.72
CA ILE A 139 3.43 -27.96 4.16
C ILE A 139 2.33 -26.93 4.35
N CYS A 140 1.22 -27.36 4.95
CA CYS A 140 0.06 -26.51 5.17
C CYS A 140 -0.66 -26.96 6.45
N PRO A 141 -0.20 -26.50 7.63
CA PRO A 141 -0.74 -26.93 8.92
C PRO A 141 -2.24 -26.69 9.07
N ASN A 142 -2.76 -25.63 8.46
CA ASN A 142 -4.16 -25.21 8.58
C ASN A 142 -4.95 -25.31 7.26
N GLY A 143 -4.41 -25.86 6.17
CA GLY A 143 -5.04 -25.74 4.85
C GLY A 143 -5.63 -27.00 4.22
N GLY A 144 -6.37 -26.77 3.13
CA GLY A 144 -7.10 -27.78 2.38
C GLY A 144 -8.62 -27.62 2.50
N GLY A 145 -9.33 -27.82 1.38
CA GLY A 145 -10.78 -27.61 1.31
C GLY A 145 -11.24 -26.17 1.66
N ARG A 146 -11.62 -25.95 2.92
CA ARG A 146 -12.20 -24.70 3.44
C ARG A 146 -11.19 -23.55 3.59
N PHE A 147 -9.94 -23.90 3.86
CA PHE A 147 -8.81 -22.99 4.04
C PHE A 147 -7.89 -23.07 2.81
N ALA A 148 -8.48 -22.81 1.65
CA ALA A 148 -7.75 -22.71 0.40
C ALA A 148 -7.62 -21.24 0.02
N ALA A 149 -6.55 -20.91 -0.69
CA ALA A 149 -6.35 -19.57 -1.21
C ALA A 149 -7.41 -19.21 -2.27
N GLY A 150 -7.84 -17.97 -2.24
CA GLY A 150 -8.83 -17.41 -3.14
C GLY A 150 -8.49 -16.01 -3.58
N VAL A 151 -9.06 -15.59 -4.71
CA VAL A 151 -8.90 -14.22 -5.24
C VAL A 151 -10.23 -13.68 -5.74
N SER A 152 -10.32 -12.36 -5.76
CA SER A 152 -11.26 -11.60 -6.59
C SER A 152 -10.45 -10.60 -7.38
N CYS A 153 -10.72 -10.48 -8.68
CA CYS A 153 -9.99 -9.65 -9.64
C CYS A 153 -10.87 -8.54 -10.18
N THR A 154 -10.24 -7.45 -10.61
CA THR A 154 -10.88 -6.25 -11.17
C THR A 154 -10.00 -5.64 -12.26
N LEU A 155 -10.58 -4.85 -13.15
CA LEU A 155 -9.84 -4.19 -14.23
C LEU A 155 -9.15 -2.88 -13.79
N THR A 156 -9.54 -2.34 -12.64
CA THR A 156 -9.02 -1.07 -12.10
C THR A 156 -8.63 -1.21 -10.64
N ALA A 157 -7.63 -0.45 -10.22
CA ALA A 157 -7.17 -0.37 -8.82
C ALA A 157 -6.83 1.09 -8.48
N PRO A 158 -6.92 1.49 -7.20
CA PRO A 158 -6.39 2.77 -6.72
C PRO A 158 -4.86 2.82 -6.80
N ASP A 159 -4.27 4.00 -6.63
CA ASP A 159 -2.82 4.21 -6.57
C ASP A 159 -2.52 5.36 -5.62
N LEU A 160 -1.98 5.06 -4.44
CA LEU A 160 -1.75 6.03 -3.39
C LEU A 160 -0.34 6.61 -3.44
N VAL A 161 -0.26 7.94 -3.54
CA VAL A 161 1.02 8.65 -3.58
C VAL A 161 1.08 9.74 -2.52
N LEU A 162 2.17 9.78 -1.75
CA LEU A 162 2.41 10.85 -0.79
C LEU A 162 2.88 12.13 -1.51
N SER A 163 2.41 13.30 -1.09
CA SER A 163 3.04 14.56 -1.50
C SER A 163 4.34 14.81 -0.73
N ALA A 164 5.46 14.48 -1.36
CA ALA A 164 6.80 14.72 -0.80
C ALA A 164 7.05 16.21 -0.49
N GLN A 165 6.54 17.11 -1.34
CA GLN A 165 6.67 18.55 -1.16
C GLN A 165 5.95 19.03 0.10
N VAL A 166 4.75 18.53 0.37
CA VAL A 166 3.99 18.88 1.58
C VAL A 166 4.75 18.47 2.84
N VAL A 167 5.33 17.26 2.86
CA VAL A 167 6.17 16.82 3.99
C VAL A 167 7.36 17.75 4.18
N GLU A 168 8.11 18.05 3.12
CA GLU A 168 9.29 18.93 3.18
C GLU A 168 8.95 20.31 3.75
N GLN A 169 7.85 20.93 3.27
CA GLN A 169 7.44 22.29 3.64
C GLN A 169 6.84 22.41 5.03
N THR A 170 6.27 21.33 5.56
CA THR A 170 5.52 21.33 6.83
C THR A 170 6.26 20.67 7.98
N THR A 171 7.51 20.26 7.76
CA THR A 171 8.31 19.61 8.80
C THR A 171 8.79 20.61 9.86
N TYR A 172 8.54 20.34 11.15
CA TYR A 172 9.09 21.11 12.26
C TYR A 172 9.19 20.29 13.55
N LEU A 173 9.88 20.83 14.56
CA LEU A 173 9.98 20.24 15.89
C LEU A 173 9.01 20.93 16.86
N GLU A 174 8.32 20.14 17.68
CA GLU A 174 7.54 20.61 18.82
C GLU A 174 7.99 19.86 20.08
N ASP A 175 8.29 20.58 21.15
CA ASP A 175 8.47 19.99 22.48
C ASP A 175 7.13 20.11 23.23
N ARG A 176 6.49 18.99 23.54
CA ARG A 176 5.22 18.94 24.30
C ARG A 176 5.36 18.25 25.64
N PRO A 177 4.71 18.76 26.70
CA PRO A 177 4.72 18.08 27.97
C PRO A 177 3.89 16.79 27.89
N LEU A 178 4.36 15.72 28.53
CA LEU A 178 3.77 14.39 28.43
C LEU A 178 2.32 14.35 28.95
N TYR A 179 1.98 15.13 29.98
CA TYR A 179 0.60 15.22 30.48
C TYR A 179 -0.41 15.69 29.41
N ALA A 180 0.04 16.40 28.36
CA ALA A 180 -0.81 16.86 27.26
C ALA A 180 -0.92 15.85 26.12
N LEU A 181 -0.25 14.68 26.23
CA LEU A 181 -0.16 13.65 25.20
C LEU A 181 -0.84 12.34 25.62
N GLN A 182 -1.78 12.39 26.56
CA GLN A 182 -2.47 11.20 27.08
C GLN A 182 -3.11 10.37 25.97
N CYS A 183 -3.84 11.03 25.05
CA CYS A 183 -4.44 10.38 23.89
C CYS A 183 -3.41 9.71 22.98
N ALA A 184 -2.33 10.41 22.66
CA ALA A 184 -1.25 9.86 21.86
C ALA A 184 -0.56 8.66 22.54
N GLN A 185 -0.50 8.62 23.87
CA GLN A 185 0.02 7.47 24.62
C GLN A 185 -0.92 6.26 24.50
N GLU A 186 -2.23 6.47 24.67
CA GLU A 186 -3.26 5.43 24.54
C GLU A 186 -3.28 4.83 23.12
N GLU A 187 -3.03 5.66 22.11
CA GLU A 187 -2.89 5.29 20.70
C GLU A 187 -1.50 4.75 20.32
N ARG A 188 -0.56 4.66 21.27
CA ARG A 188 0.83 4.21 21.05
C ARG A 188 1.62 5.05 20.06
N CYS A 189 1.29 6.33 19.89
CA CYS A 189 1.97 7.26 18.98
C CYS A 189 3.27 7.88 19.54
N LEU A 190 3.69 7.46 20.73
CA LEU A 190 4.92 7.90 21.40
C LEU A 190 5.93 6.76 21.47
N SER A 191 7.22 7.10 21.57
CA SER A 191 8.27 6.11 21.77
C SER A 191 8.04 5.35 23.08
N THR A 192 8.41 4.08 23.14
CA THR A 192 8.21 3.21 24.33
C THR A 192 8.89 3.74 25.60
N THR A 193 9.84 4.68 25.48
CA THR A 193 10.42 5.37 26.65
C THR A 193 9.42 6.26 27.38
N SER A 194 8.33 6.68 26.73
CA SER A 194 7.29 7.51 27.34
C SER A 194 6.46 6.75 28.37
N ASP A 195 6.33 5.42 28.26
CA ASP A 195 5.55 4.58 29.20
C ASP A 195 6.05 4.69 30.66
N ASN A 196 7.34 4.95 30.84
CA ASN A 196 7.99 5.05 32.14
C ASN A 196 8.50 6.46 32.45
N ALA A 197 8.17 7.45 31.63
CA ALA A 197 8.65 8.81 31.79
C ALA A 197 7.83 9.58 32.84
N ASP A 198 8.45 10.57 33.47
CA ASP A 198 7.76 11.49 34.38
C ASP A 198 6.66 12.26 33.60
N PRO A 199 5.41 12.34 34.07
CA PRO A 199 4.34 13.10 33.41
C PRO A 199 4.65 14.58 33.15
N THR A 200 5.59 15.16 33.90
CA THR A 200 6.07 16.54 33.73
C THR A 200 7.21 16.68 32.70
N SER A 201 7.73 15.56 32.21
CA SER A 201 8.74 15.53 31.16
C SER A 201 8.17 16.00 29.81
N TYR A 202 9.07 16.29 28.87
CA TYR A 202 8.72 16.71 27.53
C TYR A 202 9.03 15.60 26.53
N ARG A 203 8.19 15.49 25.51
CA ARG A 203 8.45 14.71 24.31
C ARG A 203 8.80 15.65 23.17
N ARG A 204 9.86 15.31 22.43
CA ARG A 204 10.25 16.02 21.22
C ARG A 204 9.65 15.34 20.01
N LEU A 205 8.76 16.05 19.34
CA LEU A 205 7.94 15.52 18.25
C LEU A 205 8.41 16.13 16.93
N LEU A 206 8.82 15.28 15.99
CA LEU A 206 9.07 15.65 14.60
C LEU A 206 7.74 15.61 13.85
N ARG A 207 7.11 16.76 13.66
CA ARG A 207 5.81 16.90 12.99
C ARG A 207 5.97 17.19 11.51
N PHE A 208 4.99 16.74 10.72
CA PHE A 208 4.88 17.01 9.28
C PHE A 208 3.46 16.66 8.81
N SER A 209 2.96 17.28 7.73
CA SER A 209 1.68 16.91 7.14
C SER A 209 1.85 15.74 6.17
N SER A 210 0.93 14.78 6.20
CA SER A 210 0.82 13.72 5.18
C SER A 210 -0.36 14.03 4.27
N GLN A 211 -0.10 14.26 2.99
CA GLN A 211 -1.15 14.38 1.96
C GLN A 211 -1.05 13.20 1.01
N ILE A 212 -2.07 12.35 0.99
CA ILE A 212 -2.10 11.11 0.24
C ILE A 212 -3.10 11.27 -0.91
N HIS A 213 -2.60 11.24 -2.14
CA HIS A 213 -3.38 11.32 -3.37
C HIS A 213 -3.82 9.94 -3.82
N ASN A 214 -4.99 9.82 -4.45
CA ASN A 214 -5.36 8.64 -5.23
C ASN A 214 -5.28 8.95 -6.73
N ASN A 215 -4.17 8.58 -7.35
CA ASN A 215 -3.88 8.77 -8.76
C ASN A 215 -4.23 7.53 -9.61
N GLY A 216 -4.93 6.55 -9.01
CA GLY A 216 -5.26 5.30 -9.67
C GLY A 216 -6.49 5.39 -10.58
N LEU A 217 -7.06 4.24 -10.89
CA LEU A 217 -8.22 4.10 -11.78
C LEU A 217 -9.53 3.77 -11.05
N SER A 218 -9.49 3.68 -9.73
CA SER A 218 -10.67 3.46 -8.89
C SER A 218 -10.48 4.03 -7.48
N ASP A 219 -11.59 4.23 -6.77
CA ASP A 219 -11.56 4.71 -5.39
C ASP A 219 -10.78 3.76 -4.47
N PHE A 220 -9.93 4.31 -3.60
CA PHE A 220 -9.31 3.54 -2.52
C PHE A 220 -10.34 3.30 -1.42
N ARG A 221 -10.46 2.05 -0.96
CA ARG A 221 -11.46 1.65 0.05
C ARG A 221 -10.83 0.79 1.14
N PRO A 222 -11.19 0.99 2.42
CA PRO A 222 -10.70 0.14 3.49
C PRO A 222 -11.17 -1.30 3.28
N ARG A 223 -10.28 -2.26 3.53
CA ARG A 223 -10.59 -3.70 3.46
C ARG A 223 -11.64 -4.12 4.49
N ALA A 224 -11.58 -3.52 5.69
CA ALA A 224 -12.45 -3.84 6.80
C ALA A 224 -13.86 -3.28 6.59
N SER A 225 -14.88 -4.10 6.89
CA SER A 225 -16.27 -3.65 6.88
C SER A 225 -16.54 -2.60 7.96
N PRO A 226 -17.57 -1.74 7.84
CA PRO A 226 -17.89 -0.74 8.87
C PRO A 226 -18.06 -1.30 10.29
N HIS A 227 -18.52 -2.55 10.41
CA HIS A 227 -18.71 -3.21 11.71
C HIS A 227 -17.39 -3.56 12.43
N SER A 228 -16.28 -3.60 11.69
CA SER A 228 -14.93 -3.88 12.21
C SER A 228 -14.10 -2.62 12.43
N TRP A 229 -14.65 -1.43 12.12
CA TRP A 229 -13.96 -0.18 12.39
C TRP A 229 -13.91 0.09 13.89
N VAL A 230 -12.80 0.64 14.35
CA VAL A 230 -12.57 0.93 15.78
C VAL A 230 -12.89 2.39 16.04
N TRP A 231 -13.71 2.69 17.04
CA TRP A 231 -13.94 4.09 17.44
C TRP A 231 -12.74 4.61 18.20
N HIS A 232 -12.26 5.80 17.83
CA HIS A 232 -11.19 6.47 18.57
C HIS A 232 -11.73 7.66 19.36
N GLU A 233 -11.74 7.54 20.69
CA GLU A 233 -12.35 8.54 21.58
C GLU A 233 -11.65 9.90 21.49
N CYS A 234 -10.34 9.90 21.29
CA CYS A 234 -9.54 11.12 21.17
C CYS A 234 -9.81 11.89 19.88
N HIS A 235 -10.11 11.20 18.78
CA HIS A 235 -10.37 11.80 17.48
C HIS A 235 -11.86 11.91 17.12
N ARG A 236 -12.73 11.29 17.93
CA ARG A 236 -14.19 11.29 17.78
C ARG A 236 -14.66 10.84 16.39
N HIS A 237 -13.96 9.88 15.81
CA HIS A 237 -14.36 9.22 14.57
C HIS A 237 -13.85 7.76 14.53
N TYR A 238 -14.31 7.02 13.53
CA TYR A 238 -13.92 5.62 13.32
C TYR A 238 -12.64 5.50 12.50
N HIS A 239 -11.82 4.55 12.91
CA HIS A 239 -10.58 4.11 12.32
C HIS A 239 -10.85 2.86 11.47
N SER A 240 -10.66 2.94 10.14
CA SER A 240 -11.04 1.88 9.19
C SER A 240 -9.91 0.93 8.75
N MET A 241 -8.66 1.22 9.13
CA MET A 241 -7.45 0.45 8.76
C MET A 241 -6.38 0.53 9.85
N GLU A 242 -6.15 -0.50 10.65
CA GLU A 242 -5.30 -0.43 11.86
C GLU A 242 -3.95 0.29 11.64
N VAL A 243 -3.26 0.03 10.52
CA VAL A 243 -2.04 0.73 10.12
C VAL A 243 -2.18 1.25 8.68
N PHE A 244 -2.27 2.57 8.51
CA PHE A 244 -2.30 3.17 7.18
C PHE A 244 -0.91 3.63 6.71
N THR A 245 -0.09 4.15 7.63
CA THR A 245 1.26 4.62 7.32
C THR A 245 2.26 4.26 8.41
N TYR A 246 3.49 3.96 7.99
CA TYR A 246 4.67 3.91 8.87
C TYR A 246 5.50 5.17 8.70
N TYR A 247 5.91 5.76 9.83
CA TYR A 247 6.77 6.94 9.88
C TYR A 247 8.09 6.56 10.53
N ASP A 248 9.12 6.36 9.72
CA ASP A 248 10.41 5.92 10.20
C ASP A 248 11.44 7.05 10.12
N LEU A 249 12.25 7.20 11.16
CA LEU A 249 13.52 7.92 11.06
C LEU A 249 14.64 6.88 11.03
N LEU A 250 15.40 6.87 9.94
CA LEU A 250 16.45 5.89 9.69
C LEU A 250 17.83 6.53 9.81
N SER A 251 18.81 5.76 10.26
CA SER A 251 20.22 6.12 10.07
C SER A 251 20.57 6.09 8.57
N LEU A 252 21.71 6.69 8.21
CA LEU A 252 22.24 6.61 6.84
C LEU A 252 22.53 5.17 6.37
N ASN A 253 22.67 4.23 7.32
CA ASN A 253 22.87 2.80 7.03
C ASN A 253 21.54 2.05 6.86
N GLY A 254 20.39 2.73 6.95
CA GLY A 254 19.06 2.14 6.81
C GLY A 254 18.48 1.51 8.08
N THR A 255 19.15 1.61 9.23
CA THR A 255 18.63 1.10 10.50
C THR A 255 17.61 2.07 11.09
N LYS A 256 16.43 1.59 11.49
CA LYS A 256 15.45 2.40 12.22
C LYS A 256 16.06 2.93 13.53
N VAL A 257 16.01 4.25 13.73
CA VAL A 257 16.48 4.92 14.97
C VAL A 257 15.32 5.51 15.79
N ALA A 258 14.22 5.83 15.13
CA ALA A 258 12.95 6.12 15.75
C ALA A 258 11.83 5.64 14.83
N GLU A 259 10.72 5.27 15.44
CA GLU A 259 9.52 4.86 14.74
C GLU A 259 8.37 5.68 15.32
N GLY A 260 7.63 6.30 14.42
CA GLY A 260 6.28 6.74 14.64
C GLY A 260 5.38 5.88 13.76
N HIS A 261 4.10 5.92 14.06
CA HIS A 261 3.13 5.38 13.15
C HIS A 261 1.89 6.22 13.27
N LYS A 262 1.06 6.06 12.28
CA LYS A 262 -0.28 6.55 12.34
C LYS A 262 -1.21 5.35 12.25
N ALA A 263 -1.67 4.93 13.43
CA ALA A 263 -2.80 4.03 13.55
C ALA A 263 -4.00 4.69 12.85
N SER A 264 -4.84 3.87 12.21
CA SER A 264 -5.84 4.28 11.20
C SER A 264 -6.37 5.70 11.31
N PHE A 265 -6.59 6.25 10.15
CA PHE A 265 -7.04 7.60 9.98
C PHE A 265 -8.33 7.54 9.17
N CYS A 266 -9.13 8.59 9.29
CA CYS A 266 -10.39 8.77 8.59
C CYS A 266 -10.16 8.88 7.07
N LEU A 267 -10.36 7.83 6.27
CA LEU A 267 -10.17 7.96 4.82
C LEU A 267 -11.29 8.83 4.22
N GLU A 268 -10.97 10.06 3.82
CA GLU A 268 -11.92 11.01 3.25
C GLU A 268 -11.33 11.90 2.14
N ASP A 269 -12.21 12.55 1.38
CA ASP A 269 -11.80 13.46 0.31
C ASP A 269 -11.61 14.88 0.86
N THR A 270 -10.40 15.17 1.36
CA THR A 270 -10.08 16.50 1.90
C THR A 270 -10.15 17.58 0.82
N TYR A 271 -9.62 17.31 -0.37
CA TYR A 271 -9.77 18.12 -1.59
C TYR A 271 -9.62 17.22 -2.82
N CYS A 272 -10.07 17.71 -3.97
CA CYS A 272 -9.95 17.03 -5.25
C CYS A 272 -9.51 18.00 -6.33
N ASP A 273 -9.02 17.45 -7.44
CA ASP A 273 -8.73 18.19 -8.66
C ASP A 273 -9.98 18.86 -9.25
N GLU A 274 -9.77 19.81 -10.15
CA GLU A 274 -10.84 20.63 -10.69
C GLU A 274 -11.87 19.79 -11.45
N GLY A 275 -13.15 19.96 -11.10
CA GLY A 275 -14.25 19.20 -11.73
C GLY A 275 -14.55 17.85 -11.07
N ILE A 276 -13.74 17.40 -10.12
CA ILE A 276 -14.00 16.18 -9.34
C ILE A 276 -14.77 16.52 -8.06
N GLN A 277 -15.83 15.75 -7.77
CA GLN A 277 -16.63 15.92 -6.58
C GLN A 277 -16.18 14.99 -5.46
N LYS A 278 -16.03 15.55 -4.26
CA LYS A 278 -15.83 14.79 -3.02
C LYS A 278 -16.99 13.83 -2.77
N ARG A 279 -16.67 12.64 -2.27
CA ARG A 279 -17.62 11.55 -2.04
C ARG A 279 -17.53 10.97 -0.63
N TYR A 280 -16.33 10.87 -0.08
CA TYR A 280 -16.05 10.25 1.21
C TYR A 280 -15.84 11.30 2.29
N GLU A 281 -16.45 11.06 3.45
CA GLU A 281 -16.42 11.94 4.62
C GLU A 281 -16.62 11.06 5.85
N CYS A 282 -15.78 11.17 6.87
CA CYS A 282 -15.92 10.28 8.04
C CYS A 282 -16.88 10.80 9.10
N ALA A 283 -17.22 12.09 9.03
CA ALA A 283 -18.21 12.68 9.91
C ALA A 283 -19.50 11.86 9.86
N ASN A 284 -20.17 11.74 11.02
CA ASN A 284 -21.46 11.06 11.14
C ASN A 284 -21.48 9.60 10.64
N PHE A 285 -20.38 8.84 10.84
CA PHE A 285 -20.26 7.45 10.35
C PHE A 285 -20.39 7.35 8.81
N GLY A 286 -19.94 8.38 8.10
CA GLY A 286 -19.95 8.37 6.65
C GLY A 286 -19.05 7.28 6.06
N SER A 287 -19.26 7.01 4.77
CA SER A 287 -18.43 6.06 4.04
C SER A 287 -17.01 6.59 3.93
N GLN A 288 -16.04 5.70 4.18
CA GLN A 288 -14.62 6.03 4.08
C GLN A 288 -14.01 5.53 2.77
N GLY A 289 -13.05 6.30 2.26
CA GLY A 289 -12.30 6.04 1.03
C GLY A 289 -11.63 7.30 0.51
N ILE A 290 -10.85 7.17 -0.56
CA ILE A 290 -10.27 8.30 -1.29
C ILE A 290 -10.68 8.16 -2.75
N THR A 291 -11.45 9.11 -3.27
CA THR A 291 -11.91 9.13 -4.65
C THR A 291 -10.75 9.38 -5.61
N VAL A 292 -10.84 8.83 -6.82
CA VAL A 292 -9.85 9.08 -7.89
C VAL A 292 -9.72 10.58 -8.15
N GLY A 293 -8.49 11.10 -8.17
CA GLY A 293 -8.20 12.53 -8.32
C GLY A 293 -8.54 13.37 -7.07
N CYS A 294 -8.74 12.71 -5.92
CA CYS A 294 -8.83 13.36 -4.62
C CYS A 294 -7.63 12.98 -3.76
N TRP A 295 -7.45 13.74 -2.67
CA TRP A 295 -6.45 13.45 -1.65
C TRP A 295 -6.98 13.65 -0.24
N ASP A 296 -6.43 12.85 0.66
CA ASP A 296 -6.66 12.94 2.10
C ASP A 296 -5.49 13.67 2.76
N THR A 297 -5.76 14.73 3.53
CA THR A 297 -4.72 15.57 4.16
C THR A 297 -4.76 15.47 5.67
N TYR A 298 -3.72 14.83 6.21
CA TYR A 298 -3.40 14.81 7.62
C TYR A 298 -2.42 15.92 7.96
N ARG A 299 -2.96 17.02 8.47
CA ARG A 299 -2.17 18.20 8.78
C ARG A 299 -1.25 17.97 9.98
N HIS A 300 -0.08 18.58 9.95
CA HIS A 300 0.96 18.53 10.99
C HIS A 300 0.49 18.89 12.42
N ASP A 301 -0.64 19.58 12.59
CA ASP A 301 -1.17 20.04 13.89
C ASP A 301 -2.03 19.00 14.62
N ILE A 302 -2.42 17.91 13.95
CA ILE A 302 -3.26 16.86 14.57
C ILE A 302 -2.42 15.88 15.39
N ASP A 303 -3.09 15.12 16.27
CA ASP A 303 -2.42 14.13 17.11
C ASP A 303 -1.87 12.94 16.32
N CYS A 304 -0.79 12.33 16.82
CA CYS A 304 -0.02 11.25 16.19
C CYS A 304 0.56 11.55 14.80
N GLN A 305 0.52 12.80 14.36
CA GLN A 305 1.08 13.22 13.08
C GLN A 305 2.54 13.67 13.27
N TRP A 306 3.35 12.74 13.78
CA TRP A 306 4.76 12.95 14.12
C TRP A 306 5.56 11.65 14.23
N ILE A 307 6.88 11.80 14.36
CA ILE A 307 7.77 10.80 14.96
C ILE A 307 8.26 11.34 16.30
N ASP A 308 8.15 10.55 17.37
CA ASP A 308 8.75 10.91 18.66
C ASP A 308 10.27 10.69 18.59
N ILE A 309 11.02 11.79 18.61
CA ILE A 309 12.48 11.79 18.48
C ILE A 309 13.17 12.17 19.81
N THR A 310 12.49 12.04 20.94
CA THR A 310 13.00 12.41 22.27
C THR A 310 14.35 11.75 22.58
N ASP A 311 14.51 10.48 22.19
CA ASP A 311 15.70 9.68 22.46
C ASP A 311 16.75 9.72 21.33
N VAL A 312 16.45 10.44 20.24
CA VAL A 312 17.32 10.53 19.06
C VAL A 312 18.41 11.57 19.32
N LYS A 313 19.65 11.20 18.99
CA LYS A 313 20.81 12.11 19.10
C LYS A 313 20.90 13.04 17.88
N PRO A 314 21.60 14.17 17.97
CA PRO A 314 21.94 14.95 16.79
C PRO A 314 22.72 14.12 15.76
N GLY A 315 22.42 14.33 14.48
CA GLY A 315 23.02 13.58 13.38
C GLY A 315 22.28 13.78 12.05
N ASP A 316 22.75 13.04 11.05
CA ASP A 316 22.13 12.96 9.73
C ASP A 316 21.33 11.66 9.60
N TYR A 317 20.11 11.79 9.09
CA TYR A 317 19.09 10.76 9.06
C TYR A 317 18.35 10.77 7.73
N ILE A 318 17.57 9.71 7.50
CA ILE A 318 16.61 9.61 6.41
C ILE A 318 15.21 9.53 7.04
N LEU A 319 14.38 10.53 6.80
CA LEU A 319 12.95 10.46 7.10
C LEU A 319 12.29 9.61 6.02
N GLN A 320 11.54 8.58 6.40
CA GLN A 320 10.83 7.70 5.50
C GLN A 320 9.36 7.62 5.91
N VAL A 321 8.47 7.75 4.93
CA VAL A 321 7.04 7.50 5.10
C VAL A 321 6.64 6.40 4.12
N VAL A 322 5.93 5.38 4.60
CA VAL A 322 5.42 4.28 3.77
C VAL A 322 3.90 4.22 3.90
N ILE A 323 3.20 4.33 2.77
CA ILE A 323 1.74 4.21 2.68
C ILE A 323 1.34 2.76 2.39
N ASN A 324 0.24 2.29 2.99
CA ASN A 324 -0.26 0.92 2.84
C ASN A 324 0.87 -0.14 2.95
N PRO A 325 1.69 -0.09 4.02
CA PRO A 325 2.96 -0.82 4.08
C PRO A 325 2.82 -2.35 4.07
N ASN A 326 1.63 -2.84 4.44
CA ASN A 326 1.32 -4.27 4.55
C ASN A 326 0.55 -4.81 3.34
N TYR A 327 0.35 -4.00 2.29
CA TYR A 327 -0.43 -4.37 1.09
C TYR A 327 -1.86 -4.83 1.45
N GLU A 328 -2.48 -4.21 2.46
CA GLU A 328 -3.79 -4.63 2.96
C GLU A 328 -4.89 -4.40 1.93
N VAL A 329 -4.76 -3.31 1.18
CA VAL A 329 -5.63 -2.93 0.06
C VAL A 329 -4.84 -3.03 -1.24
N ALA A 330 -5.50 -3.48 -2.30
CA ALA A 330 -4.90 -3.61 -3.63
C ALA A 330 -4.69 -2.25 -4.29
N GLU A 331 -3.52 -2.04 -4.88
CA GLU A 331 -3.16 -0.83 -5.63
C GLU A 331 -2.55 -1.23 -6.99
N SER A 332 -2.58 -0.32 -7.96
CA SER A 332 -1.98 -0.57 -9.27
C SER A 332 -0.46 -0.47 -9.27
N ASP A 333 0.10 0.38 -8.41
CA ASP A 333 1.53 0.51 -8.18
C ASP A 333 1.78 0.57 -6.66
N TYR A 334 2.87 -0.04 -6.21
CA TYR A 334 3.34 0.03 -4.84
C TYR A 334 4.75 0.61 -4.75
N THR A 335 5.42 0.84 -5.88
CA THR A 335 6.79 1.32 -5.94
C THR A 335 6.91 2.80 -5.55
N ASN A 336 5.79 3.52 -5.66
CA ASN A 336 5.58 4.93 -5.31
C ASN A 336 4.97 5.13 -3.89
N ASN A 337 4.67 4.06 -3.15
CA ASN A 337 4.13 4.16 -1.78
C ASN A 337 5.16 4.61 -0.73
N VAL A 338 6.43 4.69 -1.10
CA VAL A 338 7.53 5.07 -0.20
C VAL A 338 7.99 6.48 -0.53
N MET A 339 8.06 7.35 0.46
CA MET A 339 8.69 8.67 0.37
C MET A 339 9.92 8.73 1.26
N LYS A 340 11.00 9.36 0.78
CA LYS A 340 12.22 9.58 1.55
C LYS A 340 12.67 11.03 1.49
N CYS A 341 13.13 11.56 2.62
CA CYS A 341 13.83 12.83 2.72
C CYS A 341 15.18 12.66 3.41
N ARG A 342 16.12 13.55 3.12
CA ARG A 342 17.29 13.74 3.99
C ARG A 342 16.88 14.64 5.15
N SER A 343 17.28 14.27 6.37
CA SER A 343 16.99 15.04 7.57
C SER A 343 18.25 15.24 8.38
N ARG A 344 18.59 16.50 8.70
CA ARG A 344 19.71 16.84 9.58
C ARG A 344 19.18 17.42 10.88
N TYR A 345 19.52 16.79 12.00
CA TYR A 345 19.05 17.19 13.33
C TYR A 345 20.25 17.63 14.18
N ASP A 346 20.23 18.85 14.71
CA ASP A 346 21.34 19.40 15.52
C ASP A 346 21.09 19.36 17.04
N GLY A 347 19.95 18.82 17.47
CA GLY A 347 19.52 18.83 18.88
C GLY A 347 18.61 20.01 19.26
N HIS A 348 18.39 20.96 18.36
CA HIS A 348 17.51 22.12 18.56
C HIS A 348 16.57 22.35 17.38
N ARG A 349 17.03 22.07 16.17
CA ARG A 349 16.32 22.23 14.90
C ARG A 349 16.55 20.99 14.03
N ILE A 350 15.63 20.81 13.10
CA ILE A 350 15.75 19.81 12.05
C ILE A 350 15.57 20.48 10.70
N TRP A 351 16.39 20.08 9.73
CA TRP A 351 16.22 20.45 8.33
C TRP A 351 15.89 19.20 7.54
N THR A 352 14.72 19.21 6.89
CA THR A 352 14.28 18.16 5.97
C THR A 352 14.37 18.72 4.56
N TYR A 353 15.02 17.98 3.67
CA TYR A 353 15.31 18.42 2.30
C TYR A 353 15.45 17.23 1.37
N ASN A 354 15.35 17.50 0.06
CA ASN A 354 15.40 16.48 -1.00
C ASN A 354 14.37 15.37 -0.78
N CYS A 355 13.15 15.73 -0.36
CA CYS A 355 12.05 14.79 -0.27
C CYS A 355 11.64 14.32 -1.66
N HIS A 356 11.52 13.01 -1.84
CA HIS A 356 11.14 12.41 -3.11
C HIS A 356 10.43 11.07 -2.90
N ILE A 357 9.67 10.66 -3.92
CA ILE A 357 9.02 9.36 -3.94
C ILE A 357 10.01 8.30 -4.44
N GLY A 358 9.98 7.11 -3.82
CA GLY A 358 10.77 5.97 -4.22
C GLY A 358 10.59 5.68 -5.70
N GLY A 359 11.69 5.34 -6.39
CA GLY A 359 11.66 5.06 -7.84
C GLY A 359 11.66 6.30 -8.76
N THR A 360 11.50 7.52 -8.24
CA THR A 360 11.57 8.76 -9.07
C THR A 360 12.99 9.21 -9.41
N LEU A 361 13.99 8.76 -8.65
CA LEU A 361 15.40 9.00 -8.93
C LEU A 361 16.02 7.74 -9.54
N SER A 362 16.92 7.92 -10.52
CA SER A 362 17.71 6.83 -11.07
C SER A 362 18.57 6.17 -9.98
N SER A 363 18.85 4.87 -10.10
CA SER A 363 19.72 4.13 -9.16
C SER A 363 21.12 4.71 -8.95
N ASP A 364 21.53 5.64 -9.82
CA ASP A 364 22.85 6.29 -9.81
C ASP A 364 22.89 7.63 -9.02
N VAL A 365 21.77 8.09 -8.44
CA VAL A 365 21.64 9.41 -7.77
C VAL A 365 21.45 9.27 -6.26
#